data_AF-A0A8S9A077-F1
#
_entry.id   AF-A0A8S9A077-F1
#
_cell.length_a   1.000
_cell.length_b   1.000
_cell.length_c   1.000
_cell.angle_alpha   90.00
_cell.angle_beta   90.00
_cell.angle_gamma   90.00
#
_symmetry.space_group_name_H-M   'P 1'
#
loop_
_entity.id
_entity.type
_entity.pdbx_description
1 polymer ?
#
loop_
_entity_poly.entity_id
_entity_poly.type
_entity_poly.pdbx_seq_one_letter_code
_entity_poly.pdbx_strand_id
1 'polypeptide(L)'
;MILLISIVLLGSILHYMWKAEAALSRPWTPDDSSLAFSQRPLSPPANESFLSSPGYKLPLRTKGRDIVDQNGKRFKLSSVNWYGASDELFIPGGLDVQHRDVIAATIRSLGFNSVRMPYSDEMVISNPEVPPHLLSANRDLVEMRALDVFEATVTALTDAGLAVIINNHITTATWCCGADPCDAGWANDYLPNGLCRCAGFGAPCHGRNGRRRQSEQAMPC
;
A
#
# COMPACT_ATOMS: atom_id res chain seq x y z
N MET A 1 40.27 36.28 10.07
CA MET A 1 38.80 36.39 9.94
C MET A 1 38.18 35.08 9.47
N ILE A 2 38.55 34.53 8.30
CA ILE A 2 38.00 33.25 7.77
C ILE A 2 38.20 32.08 8.75
N LEU A 3 39.40 31.90 9.30
CA LEU A 3 39.68 30.84 10.28
C LEU A 3 38.76 30.89 11.52
N LEU A 4 38.48 32.11 12.00
CA LEU A 4 37.68 32.33 13.20
C LEU A 4 36.19 32.03 12.92
N ILE A 5 35.70 32.40 11.74
CA ILE A 5 34.37 32.04 11.25
C ILE A 5 34.24 30.52 11.07
N SER A 6 35.23 29.86 10.49
CA SER A 6 35.23 28.39 10.32
C SER A 6 35.20 27.64 11.65
N ILE A 7 35.95 28.11 12.66
CA ILE A 7 35.95 27.51 14.01
C ILE A 7 34.57 27.66 14.67
N VAL A 8 33.95 28.83 14.57
CA VAL A 8 32.61 29.08 15.14
C VAL A 8 31.55 28.22 14.44
N LEU A 9 31.59 28.13 13.10
CA LEU A 9 30.69 27.27 12.33
C LEU A 9 30.85 25.80 12.70
N LEU A 10 32.09 25.29 12.73
CA LEU A 10 32.36 23.90 13.09
C LEU A 10 31.92 23.60 14.53
N GLY A 11 32.22 24.47 15.49
CA GLY A 11 31.78 24.33 16.88
C GLY A 11 30.25 24.35 17.01
N SER A 12 29.57 25.19 16.24
CA SER A 12 28.10 25.24 16.21
C SER A 12 27.49 23.97 15.61
N ILE A 13 28.07 23.45 14.53
CA ILE A 13 27.66 22.18 13.90
C ILE A 13 27.86 21.03 14.87
N LEU A 14 29.03 20.92 15.51
CA LEU A 14 29.32 19.87 16.49
C LEU A 14 28.38 19.95 17.70
N HIS A 15 28.10 21.16 18.21
CA HIS A 15 27.14 21.34 19.30
C HIS A 15 25.71 20.96 18.89
N TYR A 16 25.30 21.32 17.67
CA TYR A 16 24.00 20.94 17.12
C TYR A 16 23.90 19.42 16.96
N MET A 17 24.92 18.77 16.38
CA MET A 17 24.98 17.31 16.23
C MET A 17 24.91 16.61 17.58
N TRP A 18 25.69 17.05 18.57
CA TRP A 18 25.65 16.50 19.92
C TRP A 18 24.27 16.64 20.58
N LYS A 19 23.61 17.80 20.44
CA LYS A 19 22.25 17.99 20.95
C LYS A 19 21.21 17.16 20.19
N ALA A 20 21.34 17.04 18.87
CA ALA A 20 20.46 16.24 18.05
C ALA A 20 20.58 14.74 18.38
N GLU A 21 21.79 14.23 18.52
CA GLU A 21 22.06 12.85 18.96
C GLU A 21 21.58 12.60 20.40
N ALA A 22 21.77 13.58 21.30
CA ALA A 22 21.24 13.50 22.66
C ALA A 22 19.70 13.51 22.71
N ALA A 23 19.03 14.08 21.70
CA ALA A 23 17.58 14.00 21.56
C ALA A 23 17.13 12.63 21.00
N LEU A 24 17.87 12.05 20.06
CA LEU A 24 17.60 10.72 19.48
C LEU A 24 17.79 9.57 20.47
N SER A 25 18.70 9.73 21.45
CA SER A 25 19.02 8.71 22.46
C SER A 25 18.11 8.74 23.69
N ARG A 26 17.12 9.65 23.74
CA ARG A 26 16.14 9.64 24.84
C ARG A 26 15.22 8.43 24.70
N PRO A 27 15.09 7.59 25.74
CA PRO A 27 14.07 6.56 25.76
C PRO A 27 12.70 7.20 25.53
N TRP A 28 11.95 6.69 24.56
CA TRP A 28 10.57 7.12 24.38
C TRP A 28 9.75 6.68 25.60
N THR A 29 9.15 7.65 26.29
CA THR A 29 8.20 7.41 27.37
C THR A 29 6.79 7.75 26.87
N PRO A 30 5.84 6.80 26.84
CA PRO A 30 4.47 7.12 26.49
C PRO A 30 3.89 8.14 27.46
N ASP A 31 3.09 9.07 26.95
CA ASP A 31 2.30 9.95 27.78
C ASP A 31 1.15 9.18 28.48
N ASP A 32 0.59 9.76 29.54
CA ASP A 32 -0.46 9.13 30.33
C ASP A 32 -1.69 8.75 29.50
N SER A 33 -2.01 9.51 28.44
CA SER A 33 -3.16 9.20 27.58
C SER A 33 -2.87 7.99 26.68
N SER A 34 -1.64 7.85 26.17
CA SER A 34 -1.18 6.67 25.43
C SER A 34 -1.14 5.42 26.31
N LEU A 35 -0.68 5.55 27.57
CA LEU A 35 -0.73 4.47 28.56
C LEU A 35 -2.17 4.07 28.90
N ALA A 36 -3.05 5.04 29.14
CA ALA A 36 -4.44 4.78 29.43
C ALA A 36 -5.18 4.15 28.24
N PHE A 37 -4.81 4.50 27.00
CA PHE A 37 -5.35 3.88 25.80
C PHE A 37 -4.88 2.43 25.66
N SER A 38 -3.58 2.15 25.85
CA SER A 38 -3.02 0.79 25.68
C SER A 38 -3.54 -0.21 26.72
N GLN A 39 -3.94 0.27 27.90
CA GLN A 39 -4.50 -0.56 28.97
C GLN A 39 -5.99 -0.89 28.77
N ARG A 40 -6.69 -0.19 27.85
CA ARG A 40 -8.11 -0.46 27.60
C ARG A 40 -8.25 -1.62 26.61
N PRO A 41 -9.08 -2.63 26.90
CA PRO A 41 -9.38 -3.66 25.93
C PRO A 41 -10.03 -3.01 24.71
N LEU A 42 -9.51 -3.30 23.52
CA LEU A 42 -10.09 -2.83 22.28
C LEU A 42 -11.51 -3.40 22.16
N SER A 43 -12.46 -2.55 21.77
CA SER A 43 -13.81 -3.02 21.47
C SER A 43 -13.75 -4.00 20.28
N PRO A 44 -14.58 -5.06 20.27
CA PRO A 44 -14.64 -5.95 19.14
C PRO A 44 -14.99 -5.19 17.86
N PRO A 45 -14.55 -5.66 16.69
CA PRO A 45 -14.85 -5.00 15.43
C PRO A 45 -16.35 -4.87 15.22
N ALA A 46 -16.83 -3.66 14.92
CA ALA A 46 -18.23 -3.47 14.59
C ALA A 46 -18.52 -4.12 13.23
N ASN A 47 -19.39 -5.13 13.19
CA ASN A 47 -19.80 -5.79 11.95
C ASN A 47 -20.34 -4.80 10.92
N GLU A 48 -20.94 -3.68 11.33
CA GLU A 48 -21.44 -2.64 10.42
C GLU A 48 -20.35 -1.88 9.64
N SER A 49 -19.08 -2.12 9.93
CA SER A 49 -17.95 -1.47 9.26
C SER A 49 -17.56 -2.12 7.93
N PHE A 50 -18.04 -3.32 7.62
CA PHE A 50 -17.71 -4.06 6.40
C PHE A 50 -18.65 -3.72 5.23
N LEU A 51 -18.12 -3.62 4.00
CA LEU A 51 -18.93 -3.33 2.80
C LEU A 51 -19.96 -4.41 2.49
N SER A 52 -19.69 -5.66 2.89
CA SER A 52 -20.61 -6.78 2.75
C SER A 52 -21.82 -6.72 3.70
N SER A 53 -21.83 -5.79 4.66
CA SER A 53 -22.97 -5.62 5.55
C SER A 53 -24.18 -5.07 4.79
N PRO A 54 -25.42 -5.51 5.09
CA PRO A 54 -26.64 -5.01 4.46
C PRO A 54 -26.84 -3.49 4.54
N GLY A 55 -26.10 -2.83 5.44
CA GLY A 55 -26.18 -1.40 5.69
C GLY A 55 -25.43 -0.51 4.69
N TYR A 56 -24.69 -1.04 3.72
CA TYR A 56 -24.04 -0.24 2.66
C TYR A 56 -24.58 -0.56 1.27
N LYS A 57 -24.75 0.49 0.46
CA LYS A 57 -25.21 0.37 -0.93
C LYS A 57 -24.20 0.94 -1.92
N LEU A 58 -23.57 0.06 -2.71
CA LEU A 58 -22.60 0.42 -3.77
C LEU A 58 -23.26 1.12 -4.97
N PRO A 59 -22.55 1.94 -5.77
CA PRO A 59 -21.12 2.26 -5.64
C PRO A 59 -20.88 3.31 -4.56
N LEU A 60 -19.64 3.34 -4.07
CA LEU A 60 -19.14 4.40 -3.22
C LEU A 60 -18.85 5.66 -4.04
N ARG A 61 -18.93 6.82 -3.39
CA ARG A 61 -18.53 8.12 -3.96
C ARG A 61 -17.91 9.00 -2.88
N THR A 62 -17.21 10.04 -3.30
CA THR A 62 -16.72 11.06 -2.38
C THR A 62 -17.79 12.13 -2.13
N LYS A 63 -17.89 12.61 -0.89
CA LYS A 63 -18.69 13.78 -0.50
C LYS A 63 -17.85 14.63 0.44
N GLY A 64 -17.22 15.67 -0.11
CA GLY A 64 -16.20 16.44 0.61
C GLY A 64 -14.99 15.55 0.95
N ARG A 65 -14.63 15.48 2.23
CA ARG A 65 -13.52 14.63 2.73
C ARG A 65 -13.89 13.18 3.00
N ASP A 66 -15.16 12.83 2.87
CA ASP A 66 -15.67 11.51 3.26
C ASP A 66 -15.96 10.64 2.04
N ILE A 67 -15.78 9.33 2.22
CA ILE A 67 -16.32 8.31 1.31
C ILE A 67 -17.70 7.94 1.84
N VAL A 68 -18.70 7.95 0.95
CA VAL A 68 -20.09 7.64 1.28
C VAL A 68 -20.67 6.66 0.27
N ASP A 69 -21.67 5.91 0.69
CA ASP A 69 -22.43 5.02 -0.17
C ASP A 69 -23.52 5.77 -0.97
N GLN A 70 -24.34 5.05 -1.75
CA GLN A 70 -25.46 5.66 -2.50
C GLN A 70 -26.44 6.42 -1.61
N ASN A 71 -26.71 5.91 -0.40
CA ASN A 71 -27.65 6.48 0.57
C ASN A 71 -27.04 7.62 1.39
N GLY A 72 -25.74 7.90 1.22
CA GLY A 72 -25.01 8.93 1.96
C GLY A 72 -24.45 8.45 3.29
N LYS A 73 -24.48 7.15 3.59
CA LYS A 73 -23.84 6.57 4.77
C LYS A 73 -22.33 6.62 4.59
N ARG A 74 -21.63 7.15 5.59
CA ARG A 74 -20.17 7.28 5.59
C ARG A 74 -19.51 5.91 5.71
N PHE A 75 -18.59 5.61 4.79
CA PHE A 75 -17.71 4.45 4.85
C PHE A 75 -16.32 4.90 5.27
N LYS A 76 -15.89 4.53 6.47
CA LYS A 76 -14.55 4.84 7.00
C LYS A 76 -13.63 3.65 6.79
N LEU A 77 -12.50 3.88 6.13
CA LEU A 77 -11.48 2.86 5.91
C LEU A 77 -10.67 2.61 7.18
N SER A 78 -10.59 1.33 7.56
CA SER A 78 -9.64 0.76 8.52
C SER A 78 -8.82 -0.25 7.74
N SER A 79 -7.63 0.15 7.31
CA SER A 79 -6.87 -0.57 6.28
C SER A 79 -5.57 -1.18 6.80
N VAL A 80 -5.19 -2.31 6.22
CA VAL A 80 -3.82 -2.85 6.26
C VAL A 80 -3.22 -2.84 4.86
N ASN A 81 -1.89 -2.93 4.78
CA ASN A 81 -1.18 -3.20 3.54
C ASN A 81 -0.82 -4.70 3.50
N TRP A 82 -1.04 -5.36 2.37
CA TRP A 82 -0.50 -6.70 2.12
C TRP A 82 0.45 -6.62 0.93
N TYR A 83 1.75 -6.53 1.24
CA TYR A 83 2.82 -6.32 0.27
C TYR A 83 3.31 -7.65 -0.35
N GLY A 84 4.21 -7.55 -1.32
CA GLY A 84 4.90 -8.67 -1.96
C GLY A 84 4.67 -8.73 -3.47
N ALA A 85 3.45 -8.46 -3.93
CA ALA A 85 3.12 -8.52 -5.37
C ALA A 85 3.79 -7.41 -6.19
N SER A 86 4.13 -6.29 -5.56
CA SER A 86 4.98 -5.26 -6.14
C SER A 86 6.45 -5.67 -6.24
N ASP A 87 6.89 -6.63 -5.43
CA ASP A 87 8.30 -6.90 -5.18
C ASP A 87 8.82 -8.00 -6.12
N GLU A 88 10.06 -8.41 -5.94
CA GLU A 88 10.82 -9.32 -6.84
C GLU A 88 10.16 -10.70 -7.06
N LEU A 89 9.23 -11.10 -6.19
CA LEU A 89 8.51 -12.38 -6.27
C LEU A 89 7.16 -12.28 -6.98
N PHE A 90 6.68 -11.07 -7.31
CA PHE A 90 5.46 -10.83 -8.07
C PHE A 90 4.16 -11.40 -7.45
N ILE A 91 4.19 -11.85 -6.19
CA ILE A 91 3.01 -12.37 -5.48
C ILE A 91 2.90 -11.81 -4.07
N PRO A 92 1.68 -11.73 -3.48
CA PRO A 92 1.52 -11.35 -2.09
C PRO A 92 2.34 -12.26 -1.16
N GLY A 93 3.03 -11.67 -0.19
CA GLY A 93 3.88 -12.42 0.73
C GLY A 93 3.08 -13.34 1.66
N GLY A 94 3.67 -14.47 2.04
CA GLY A 94 3.14 -15.40 3.04
C GLY A 94 2.20 -16.49 2.51
N LEU A 95 2.02 -16.59 1.19
CA LEU A 95 1.24 -17.67 0.54
C LEU A 95 1.91 -19.05 0.60
N ASP A 96 3.19 -19.09 0.94
CA ASP A 96 3.95 -20.29 1.28
C ASP A 96 3.64 -20.78 2.71
N VAL A 97 3.35 -19.84 3.61
CA VAL A 97 3.12 -20.11 5.04
C VAL A 97 1.65 -20.39 5.37
N GLN A 98 0.71 -19.65 4.77
CA GLN A 98 -0.71 -19.75 5.12
C GLN A 98 -1.63 -19.57 3.90
N HIS A 99 -2.78 -20.24 3.93
CA HIS A 99 -3.80 -20.12 2.90
C HIS A 99 -4.38 -18.70 2.89
N ARG A 100 -4.56 -18.12 1.70
CA ARG A 100 -5.05 -16.74 1.50
C ARG A 100 -6.35 -16.44 2.25
N ASP A 101 -7.27 -17.41 2.29
CA ASP A 101 -8.57 -17.28 2.98
C ASP A 101 -8.40 -17.12 4.50
N VAL A 102 -7.42 -17.81 5.09
CA VAL A 102 -7.13 -17.73 6.53
C VAL A 102 -6.54 -16.36 6.85
N ILE A 103 -5.66 -15.84 5.98
CA ILE A 103 -5.11 -14.48 6.12
C ILE A 103 -6.24 -13.45 6.01
N ALA A 104 -7.12 -13.55 5.00
CA ALA A 104 -8.27 -12.67 4.82
C ALA A 104 -9.23 -12.70 6.02
N ALA A 105 -9.56 -13.89 6.51
CA ALA A 105 -10.39 -14.07 7.71
C ALA A 105 -9.72 -13.45 8.96
N THR A 106 -8.40 -13.59 9.08
CA THR A 106 -7.63 -12.99 10.18
C THR A 106 -7.70 -11.47 10.14
N ILE A 107 -7.43 -10.85 8.98
CA ILE A 107 -7.53 -9.39 8.79
C ILE A 107 -8.92 -8.88 9.20
N ARG A 108 -9.98 -9.58 8.77
CA ARG A 108 -11.36 -9.28 9.17
C ARG A 108 -11.56 -9.41 10.68
N SER A 109 -11.08 -10.49 11.29
CA SER A 109 -11.24 -10.73 12.74
C SER A 109 -10.55 -9.68 13.60
N LEU A 110 -9.46 -9.08 13.10
CA LEU A 110 -8.75 -7.96 13.73
C LEU A 110 -9.49 -6.62 13.58
N GLY A 111 -10.54 -6.57 12.76
CA GLY A 111 -11.39 -5.39 12.58
C GLY A 111 -10.97 -4.40 11.51
N PHE A 112 -10.06 -4.81 10.63
CA PHE A 112 -9.82 -4.09 9.39
C PHE A 112 -10.94 -4.41 8.39
N ASN A 113 -11.41 -3.40 7.69
CA ASN A 113 -12.48 -3.53 6.69
C ASN A 113 -11.96 -3.32 5.26
N SER A 114 -10.66 -3.08 5.10
CA SER A 114 -10.04 -2.85 3.81
C SER A 114 -8.58 -3.29 3.77
N VAL A 115 -8.09 -3.61 2.57
CA VAL A 115 -6.69 -3.97 2.32
C VAL A 115 -6.19 -3.20 1.11
N ARG A 116 -5.05 -2.52 1.25
CA ARG A 116 -4.28 -1.99 0.12
C ARG A 116 -3.38 -3.10 -0.40
N MET A 117 -3.56 -3.42 -1.68
CA MET A 117 -2.82 -4.45 -2.42
C MET A 117 -1.88 -3.77 -3.42
N PRO A 118 -0.59 -3.59 -3.06
CA PRO A 118 0.42 -3.03 -3.95
C PRO A 118 0.77 -4.04 -5.05
N TYR A 119 0.92 -3.56 -6.28
CA TYR A 119 1.44 -4.33 -7.42
C TYR A 119 2.45 -3.47 -8.20
N SER A 120 3.26 -4.10 -9.05
CA SER A 120 4.17 -3.40 -9.97
C SER A 120 3.72 -3.47 -11.42
N ASP A 121 3.98 -2.42 -12.21
CA ASP A 121 3.69 -2.45 -13.65
C ASP A 121 4.38 -3.62 -14.34
N GLU A 122 5.61 -3.95 -13.94
CA GLU A 122 6.35 -5.11 -14.43
C GLU A 122 5.61 -6.43 -14.17
N MET A 123 4.97 -6.62 -13.00
CA MET A 123 4.14 -7.80 -12.72
C MET A 123 3.04 -7.95 -13.78
N VAL A 124 2.37 -6.85 -14.12
CA VAL A 124 1.25 -6.85 -15.07
C VAL A 124 1.75 -7.13 -16.49
N ILE A 125 2.88 -6.54 -16.88
CA ILE A 125 3.44 -6.68 -18.23
C ILE A 125 4.05 -8.05 -18.45
N SER A 126 4.87 -8.53 -17.51
CA SER A 126 5.63 -9.77 -17.65
C SER A 126 4.82 -11.02 -17.27
N ASN A 127 3.90 -10.89 -16.32
CA ASN A 127 3.05 -11.96 -15.77
C ASN A 127 3.79 -13.31 -15.64
N PRO A 128 4.85 -13.37 -14.81
CA PRO A 128 5.72 -14.54 -14.75
C PRO A 128 5.02 -15.75 -14.12
N GLU A 129 5.55 -16.94 -14.39
CA GLU A 129 5.16 -18.15 -13.68
C GLU A 129 5.66 -18.10 -12.23
N VAL A 130 4.84 -18.58 -11.30
CA VAL A 130 5.16 -18.55 -9.87
C VAL A 130 5.81 -19.87 -9.45
N PRO A 131 7.02 -19.85 -8.87
CA PRO A 131 7.65 -21.06 -8.34
C PRO A 131 6.75 -21.77 -7.31
N PRO A 132 6.50 -23.10 -7.45
CA PRO A 132 5.52 -23.80 -6.60
C PRO A 132 5.79 -23.74 -5.09
N HIS A 133 7.06 -23.59 -4.69
CA HIS A 133 7.42 -23.48 -3.27
C HIS A 133 6.89 -22.20 -2.61
N LEU A 134 6.64 -21.14 -3.37
CA LEU A 134 6.04 -19.89 -2.88
C LEU A 134 4.53 -20.01 -2.62
N LEU A 135 3.93 -21.12 -3.03
CA LEU A 135 2.49 -21.41 -2.93
C LEU A 135 2.23 -22.69 -2.11
N SER A 136 3.17 -23.09 -1.24
CA SER A 136 3.07 -24.37 -0.51
C SER A 136 1.80 -24.51 0.34
N ALA A 137 1.24 -23.39 0.84
CA ALA A 137 -0.02 -23.36 1.58
C ALA A 137 -1.25 -23.05 0.69
N ASN A 138 -1.07 -22.72 -0.59
CA ASN A 138 -2.11 -22.39 -1.57
C ASN A 138 -1.94 -23.27 -2.82
N ARG A 139 -2.03 -24.58 -2.63
CA ARG A 139 -1.71 -25.58 -3.68
C ARG A 139 -2.65 -25.53 -4.89
N ASP A 140 -3.83 -24.97 -4.72
CA ASP A 140 -4.82 -24.72 -5.78
C ASP A 140 -4.35 -23.66 -6.79
N LEU A 141 -3.35 -22.86 -6.44
CA LEU A 141 -2.77 -21.83 -7.30
C LEU A 141 -1.46 -22.27 -7.98
N VAL A 142 -1.01 -23.50 -7.75
CA VAL A 142 0.20 -24.02 -8.41
C VAL A 142 -0.02 -24.04 -9.93
N GLU A 143 1.00 -23.67 -10.70
CA GLU A 143 0.95 -23.46 -12.17
C GLU A 143 0.20 -22.20 -12.64
N MET A 144 -0.37 -21.42 -11.73
CA MET A 144 -0.94 -20.11 -12.06
C MET A 144 0.18 -19.06 -12.23
N ARG A 145 -0.11 -18.01 -13.03
CA ARG A 145 0.81 -16.89 -13.21
C ARG A 145 0.57 -15.81 -12.14
N ALA A 146 1.52 -14.91 -11.99
CA ALA A 146 1.49 -13.87 -10.94
C ALA A 146 0.16 -13.08 -10.88
N LEU A 147 -0.39 -12.69 -12.03
CA LEU A 147 -1.67 -11.97 -12.07
C LEU A 147 -2.85 -12.81 -11.59
N ASP A 148 -2.89 -14.10 -11.94
CA ASP A 148 -3.95 -15.02 -11.51
C ASP A 148 -3.88 -15.26 -9.99
N VAL A 149 -2.65 -15.37 -9.44
CA VAL A 149 -2.42 -15.45 -7.99
C VAL A 149 -2.87 -14.17 -7.27
N PHE A 150 -2.58 -13.01 -7.86
CA PHE A 150 -3.02 -11.72 -7.33
C PHE A 150 -4.55 -11.61 -7.35
N GLU A 151 -5.21 -11.97 -8.46
CA GLU A 151 -6.66 -12.03 -8.57
C GLU A 151 -7.30 -12.98 -7.55
N ALA A 152 -6.75 -14.18 -7.38
CA ALA A 152 -7.24 -15.14 -6.38
C ALA A 152 -7.12 -14.60 -4.95
N THR A 153 -6.08 -13.82 -4.66
CA THR A 153 -5.89 -13.15 -3.38
C THR A 153 -6.90 -12.02 -3.18
N VAL A 154 -7.14 -11.19 -4.21
CA VAL A 154 -8.19 -10.16 -4.19
C VAL A 154 -9.56 -10.78 -3.96
N THR A 155 -9.85 -11.89 -4.64
CA THR A 155 -11.11 -12.64 -4.51
C THR A 155 -11.31 -13.13 -3.08
N ALA A 156 -10.31 -13.76 -2.48
CA ALA A 156 -10.36 -14.22 -1.09
C ALA A 156 -10.63 -13.07 -0.10
N LEU A 157 -10.04 -11.90 -0.33
CA LEU A 157 -10.30 -10.70 0.47
C LEU A 157 -11.75 -10.21 0.30
N THR A 158 -12.26 -10.15 -0.92
CA THR A 158 -13.63 -9.70 -1.19
C THR A 158 -14.68 -10.69 -0.68
N ASP A 159 -14.42 -12.00 -0.77
CA ASP A 159 -15.27 -13.05 -0.22
C ASP A 159 -15.33 -12.99 1.31
N ALA A 160 -14.23 -12.60 1.95
CA ALA A 160 -14.22 -12.27 3.38
C ALA A 160 -14.97 -10.96 3.71
N GLY A 161 -15.39 -10.17 2.71
CA GLY A 161 -16.11 -8.91 2.89
C GLY A 161 -15.22 -7.69 3.12
N LEU A 162 -13.93 -7.80 2.76
CA LEU A 162 -12.97 -6.70 2.84
C LEU A 162 -13.00 -5.88 1.55
N ALA A 163 -12.94 -4.55 1.68
CA ALA A 163 -12.73 -3.69 0.52
C ALA A 163 -11.27 -3.78 0.06
N VAL A 164 -11.03 -3.89 -1.24
CA VAL A 164 -9.66 -3.95 -1.77
C VAL A 164 -9.32 -2.67 -2.50
N ILE A 165 -8.19 -2.05 -2.12
CA ILE A 165 -7.61 -0.90 -2.79
C ILE A 165 -6.43 -1.40 -3.61
N ILE A 166 -6.66 -1.56 -4.91
CA ILE A 166 -5.60 -1.91 -5.85
C ILE A 166 -4.67 -0.71 -5.98
N ASN A 167 -3.38 -0.92 -5.72
CA ASN A 167 -2.40 0.14 -5.73
C ASN A 167 -1.28 -0.19 -6.71
N ASN A 168 -1.22 0.60 -7.79
CA ASN A 168 0.00 0.69 -8.58
C ASN A 168 1.07 1.32 -7.66
N HIS A 169 2.04 0.49 -7.25
CA HIS A 169 3.00 0.86 -6.22
C HIS A 169 4.31 1.37 -6.78
N ILE A 170 4.84 0.65 -7.78
CA ILE A 170 6.14 0.87 -8.40
C ILE A 170 6.12 0.37 -9.84
N THR A 171 7.03 0.88 -10.66
CA THR A 171 7.13 0.53 -12.07
C THR A 171 7.84 -0.82 -12.25
N THR A 172 9.02 -0.93 -11.65
CA THR A 172 9.89 -2.11 -11.73
C THR A 172 9.79 -2.90 -10.44
N ALA A 173 9.67 -4.22 -10.52
CA ALA A 173 9.57 -5.06 -9.33
C ALA A 173 10.89 -5.08 -8.56
N THR A 174 10.88 -4.52 -7.36
CA THR A 174 12.05 -4.46 -6.50
C THR A 174 11.64 -4.35 -5.04
N TRP A 175 12.55 -4.69 -4.12
CA TRP A 175 12.34 -4.36 -2.71
C TRP A 175 12.32 -2.84 -2.51
N CYS A 176 11.34 -2.36 -1.75
CA CYS A 176 11.10 -0.93 -1.55
C CYS A 176 12.37 -0.16 -1.13
N CYS A 177 12.44 1.10 -1.59
CA CYS A 177 13.49 2.10 -1.38
C CYS A 177 14.67 2.10 -2.37
N GLY A 178 14.53 1.50 -3.55
CA GLY A 178 15.47 1.70 -4.65
C GLY A 178 15.61 3.17 -5.04
N ALA A 179 16.78 3.57 -5.53
CA ALA A 179 17.04 4.92 -6.02
C ALA A 179 16.51 5.13 -7.46
N ASP A 180 15.38 4.48 -7.80
CA ASP A 180 14.78 4.58 -9.13
C ASP A 180 14.04 5.93 -9.25
N PRO A 181 14.51 6.86 -10.11
CA PRO A 181 13.84 8.14 -10.32
C PRO A 181 12.43 7.99 -10.92
N CYS A 182 12.11 6.84 -11.54
CA CYS A 182 10.79 6.57 -12.08
C CYS A 182 9.74 6.31 -11.00
N ASP A 183 10.17 5.84 -9.82
CA ASP A 183 9.32 5.55 -8.67
C ASP A 183 9.45 6.61 -7.55
N ALA A 184 10.30 7.62 -7.75
CA ALA A 184 10.55 8.69 -6.78
C ALA A 184 9.41 9.73 -6.67
N GLY A 185 8.44 9.72 -7.59
CA GLY A 185 7.36 10.69 -7.64
C GLY A 185 6.06 10.12 -8.19
N TRP A 186 4.93 10.75 -7.85
CA TRP A 186 3.59 10.37 -8.34
C TRP A 186 3.35 10.74 -9.82
N ALA A 187 4.25 11.55 -10.38
CA ALA A 187 4.35 11.89 -11.80
C ALA A 187 5.84 12.07 -12.13
N ASN A 188 6.22 11.72 -13.34
CA ASN A 188 7.61 11.77 -13.82
C ASN A 188 7.66 12.34 -15.26
N ASP A 189 6.66 13.12 -15.65
CA ASP A 189 6.55 13.78 -16.96
C ASP A 189 7.62 14.86 -17.20
N TYR A 190 8.32 15.28 -16.14
CA TYR A 190 9.49 16.14 -16.20
C TYR A 190 10.79 15.38 -16.56
N LEU A 191 10.79 14.05 -16.51
CA LEU A 191 11.95 13.24 -16.91
C LEU A 191 11.99 13.10 -18.45
N PRO A 192 13.18 12.96 -19.04
CA PRO A 192 13.31 12.75 -20.48
C PRO A 192 12.48 11.56 -20.98
N ASN A 193 11.76 11.76 -22.09
CA ASN A 193 10.97 10.70 -22.72
C ASN A 193 11.81 9.46 -22.99
N GLY A 194 11.32 8.29 -22.56
CA GLY A 194 12.00 7.01 -22.71
C GLY A 194 12.90 6.60 -21.53
N LEU A 195 13.07 7.46 -20.51
CA LEU A 195 13.79 7.11 -19.29
C LEU A 195 13.00 6.12 -18.41
N CYS A 196 11.68 6.28 -18.34
CA CYS A 196 10.76 5.43 -17.59
C CYS A 196 9.82 4.66 -18.52
N ARG A 197 9.56 3.39 -18.22
CA ARG A 197 8.61 2.54 -18.98
C ARG A 197 7.36 2.27 -18.15
N CYS A 198 6.25 2.93 -18.45
CA CYS A 198 4.96 2.59 -17.84
C CYS A 198 4.28 1.40 -18.56
N ALA A 199 3.34 0.75 -17.88
CA ALA A 199 2.45 -0.23 -18.50
C ALA A 199 1.58 0.41 -19.60
N GLY A 200 2.05 0.27 -20.85
CA GLY A 200 1.36 0.74 -22.05
C GLY A 200 2.32 1.10 -23.18
N PHE A 201 2.29 0.30 -24.26
CA PHE A 201 2.86 0.54 -25.60
C PHE A 201 3.64 1.85 -25.82
N GLY A 202 4.84 1.98 -25.23
CA GLY A 202 5.80 3.04 -25.55
C GLY A 202 5.34 4.49 -25.33
N ALA A 203 4.30 4.75 -24.53
CA ALA A 203 3.85 6.11 -24.25
C ALA A 203 4.54 6.68 -23.00
N PRO A 204 4.85 8.00 -22.96
CA PRO A 204 5.29 8.66 -21.74
C PRO A 204 4.24 8.50 -20.63
N CYS A 205 4.70 8.32 -19.40
CA CYS A 205 3.89 8.32 -18.19
C CYS A 205 3.28 9.71 -17.96
N HIS A 206 2.27 10.09 -18.74
CA HIS A 206 1.61 11.38 -18.58
C HIS A 206 0.73 11.34 -17.32
N GLY A 207 1.19 11.99 -16.25
CA GLY A 207 0.32 12.46 -15.19
C GLY A 207 -0.71 13.41 -15.80
N ARG A 208 -1.92 12.92 -16.09
CA ARG A 208 -2.99 13.79 -16.56
C ARG A 208 -3.30 14.80 -15.46
N ASN A 209 -2.86 16.03 -15.70
CA ASN A 209 -3.18 17.23 -14.95
C ASN A 209 -4.64 17.17 -14.46
N GLY A 210 -4.85 17.25 -13.14
CA GLY A 210 -6.05 16.81 -12.40
C GLY A 210 -7.38 17.55 -12.70
N ARG A 211 -7.80 17.62 -13.96
CA ARG A 211 -9.09 18.21 -14.38
C ARG A 211 -9.85 17.44 -15.46
N ARG A 212 -9.37 16.27 -15.93
CA ARG A 212 -10.21 15.37 -16.73
C ARG A 212 -10.57 14.12 -15.92
N ARG A 213 -11.86 13.84 -15.88
CA ARG A 213 -12.53 12.80 -15.08
C ARG A 213 -11.79 11.47 -15.18
N GLN A 214 -11.59 10.81 -14.05
CA GLN A 214 -11.24 9.38 -13.92
C GLN A 214 -12.39 8.46 -14.40
N SER A 215 -13.01 8.76 -15.55
CA SER A 215 -14.12 7.97 -16.11
C SER A 215 -13.73 7.15 -17.33
N GLU A 216 -12.44 7.05 -17.67
CA GLU A 216 -11.97 6.37 -18.91
C GLU A 216 -10.81 5.39 -18.69
N GLN A 217 -10.62 4.88 -17.46
CA GLN A 217 -9.77 3.71 -17.19
C GLN A 217 -10.55 2.61 -16.44
N ALA A 218 -11.85 2.53 -16.68
CA ALA A 218 -12.54 1.26 -16.55
C ALA A 218 -12.09 0.42 -17.75
N MET A 219 -11.22 -0.56 -17.50
CA MET A 219 -11.16 -1.71 -18.41
C MET A 219 -12.58 -2.28 -18.48
N PRO A 220 -13.17 -2.48 -19.67
CA PRO A 220 -14.41 -3.24 -19.76
C PRO A 220 -14.11 -4.66 -19.27
N CYS A 221 -14.98 -5.19 -18.42
CA CYS A 221 -15.16 -6.64 -18.34
C CYS A 221 -15.61 -7.17 -19.72
#